data_AF-A0A6J4UUP3-F1
#
_entry.id   AF-A0A6J4UUP3-F1
#
_cell.length_a   1.000
_cell.length_b   1.000
_cell.length_c   1.000
_cell.angle_alpha   90.00
_cell.angle_beta   90.00
_cell.angle_gamma   90.00
#
_symmetry.space_group_name_H-M   'P 1'
#
loop_
_entity.id
_entity.type
_entity.pdbx_description
1 polymer ?
#
loop_
_entity_poly.entity_id
_entity_poly.type
_entity_poly.pdbx_seq_one_letter_code
_entity_poly.pdbx_strand_id
1 'polypeptide(L)'
;MGILDWLKRQMIEPGRGGLAISIDDDIGRATVRLTSGVRPGIPVTTARWYRPGEPVEVAGFVVPDGMVYVGSGLRSVSGWIEPSLIDPARKVSRRSPDTTGEHVNFWPAYHTIPPSSRSAYLGWLERGRRDPGTPAGYVLLFLYGLERRVLVDIASDTSLRLELPAIRAEVVELLYHYGGEHHMLRDAATEFIDLIDLVMNGPAIEDEATAPPLAYPVWSVPQ
;
A
#
# COMPACT_ATOMS: atom_id res chain seq x y z
N MET A 1 3.09 5.87 -4.31
CA MET A 1 2.40 6.53 -3.20
C MET A 1 1.86 5.43 -2.30
N GLY A 2 2.34 5.36 -1.07
CA GLY A 2 1.81 4.43 -0.08
C GLY A 2 0.50 4.96 0.49
N ILE A 3 -0.39 4.07 0.93
CA ILE A 3 -1.68 4.49 1.46
C ILE A 3 -1.47 5.33 2.73
N LEU A 4 -0.52 4.95 3.59
CA LEU A 4 -0.27 5.64 4.87
C LEU A 4 0.37 7.02 4.67
N ASP A 5 1.32 7.12 3.76
CA ASP A 5 1.99 8.39 3.47
C ASP A 5 1.07 9.39 2.74
N TRP A 6 0.17 8.88 1.88
CA TRP A 6 -0.92 9.69 1.33
C TRP A 6 -1.88 10.19 2.42
N LEU A 7 -2.29 9.33 3.36
CA LEU A 7 -3.17 9.71 4.47
C LEU A 7 -2.54 10.81 5.34
N LYS A 8 -1.25 10.68 5.66
CA LYS A 8 -0.51 11.69 6.44
C LYS A 8 -0.44 13.04 5.73
N ARG A 9 -0.28 13.06 4.40
CA ARG A 9 -0.24 14.31 3.62
C ARG A 9 -1.61 15.00 3.55
N GLN A 10 -2.72 14.26 3.54
CA GLN A 10 -4.07 14.84 3.60
C GLN A 10 -4.34 15.55 4.94
N MET A 11 -3.67 15.14 6.02
CA MET A 11 -3.79 15.81 7.32
C MET A 11 -2.99 17.12 7.42
N ILE A 12 -2.07 17.40 6.48
CA ILE A 12 -1.15 18.56 6.54
C ILE A 12 -1.51 19.64 5.49
N GLU A 13 -2.27 19.33 4.43
CA GLU A 13 -2.76 20.32 3.44
C GLU A 13 -4.28 20.25 3.25
N PRO A 14 -5.10 21.03 4.00
CA PRO A 14 -6.54 21.07 3.79
C PRO A 14 -6.85 21.93 2.56
N GLY A 15 -7.14 21.34 1.40
CA GLY A 15 -7.69 22.15 0.31
C GLY A 15 -7.70 21.65 -1.13
N ARG A 16 -7.23 20.44 -1.47
CA ARG A 16 -7.38 19.93 -2.85
C ARG A 16 -7.79 18.46 -2.91
N GLY A 17 -9.11 18.26 -2.87
CA GLY A 17 -9.76 17.10 -3.45
C GLY A 17 -9.91 15.87 -2.56
N GLY A 18 -10.95 15.88 -1.73
CA GLY A 18 -11.85 14.71 -1.62
C GLY A 18 -11.71 13.78 -0.42
N LEU A 19 -11.69 14.30 0.81
CA LEU A 19 -12.27 13.61 1.96
C LEU A 19 -13.09 14.65 2.73
N ALA A 20 -14.42 14.51 2.73
CA ALA A 20 -15.28 15.28 3.62
C ALA A 20 -15.56 14.42 4.85
N ILE A 21 -14.85 14.70 5.94
CA ILE A 21 -15.23 14.19 7.26
C ILE A 21 -16.40 15.07 7.71
N SER A 22 -17.62 14.56 7.59
CA SER A 22 -18.77 15.19 8.24
C SER A 22 -18.87 14.59 9.63
N ILE A 23 -18.77 15.45 10.64
CA ILE A 23 -19.20 15.13 12.00
C ILE A 23 -20.69 15.45 12.02
N ASP A 24 -21.53 14.45 12.27
CA ASP A 24 -22.95 14.67 12.50
C ASP A 24 -23.09 15.09 13.97
N ASP A 25 -23.41 16.36 14.22
CA ASP A 25 -23.38 16.96 15.56
C ASP A 25 -24.39 16.34 16.55
N ASP A 26 -25.31 15.49 16.07
CA ASP A 26 -26.37 14.90 16.90
C ASP A 26 -26.04 13.50 17.46
N ILE A 27 -25.03 12.80 16.94
CA ILE A 27 -24.65 11.47 17.41
C ILE A 27 -23.15 11.34 17.17
N GLY A 28 -22.32 11.28 18.21
CA GLY A 28 -20.85 11.33 18.19
C GLY A 28 -20.16 10.12 17.54
N ARG A 29 -20.69 9.66 16.41
CA ARG A 29 -20.11 8.71 15.48
C ARG A 29 -19.40 9.49 14.38
N ALA A 30 -18.06 9.46 14.39
CA ALA A 30 -17.30 9.82 13.21
C ALA A 30 -17.57 8.76 12.12
N THR A 31 -18.35 9.10 11.11
CA THR A 31 -18.48 8.26 9.91
C THR A 31 -17.55 8.79 8.83
N VAL A 32 -16.51 8.02 8.52
CA VAL A 32 -15.63 8.31 7.38
C VAL A 32 -16.38 7.94 6.11
N ARG A 33 -16.96 8.92 5.42
CA ARG A 33 -17.54 8.71 4.09
C ARG A 33 -16.51 9.07 3.03
N LEU A 34 -16.03 8.03 2.33
CA LEU A 34 -15.24 8.22 1.11
C LEU A 34 -16.16 8.75 0.00
N THR A 35 -16.20 10.06 -0.21
CA THR A 35 -16.86 10.62 -1.39
C THR A 35 -15.97 10.35 -2.60
N SER A 36 -16.19 9.22 -3.27
CA SER A 36 -15.52 8.89 -4.52
C SER A 36 -15.90 9.93 -5.58
N GLY A 37 -14.98 10.83 -5.92
CA GLY A 37 -15.01 11.50 -7.21
C GLY A 37 -14.76 10.44 -8.29
N VAL A 38 -15.81 9.76 -8.75
CA VAL A 38 -15.70 8.76 -9.82
C VAL A 38 -15.28 9.48 -11.10
N ARG A 39 -14.00 9.39 -11.47
CA ARG A 39 -13.57 9.67 -12.84
C ARG A 39 -14.05 8.52 -13.74
N PRO A 40 -14.87 8.77 -14.78
CA PRO A 40 -15.24 7.75 -15.74
C PRO A 40 -14.01 7.31 -16.56
N GLY A 41 -13.86 6.00 -16.78
CA GLY A 41 -12.86 5.44 -17.70
C GLY A 41 -11.69 4.64 -17.08
N ILE A 42 -11.63 4.49 -15.76
CA ILE A 42 -10.64 3.60 -15.14
C ILE A 42 -11.14 2.15 -15.27
N PRO A 43 -10.31 1.21 -15.75
CA PRO A 43 -10.74 -0.15 -16.04
C PRO A 43 -11.42 -0.82 -14.85
N VAL A 44 -12.34 -1.74 -15.15
CA VAL A 44 -12.78 -2.78 -14.22
C VAL A 44 -11.54 -3.41 -13.58
N THR A 45 -11.57 -3.72 -12.29
CA THR A 45 -10.45 -4.39 -11.63
C THR A 45 -10.20 -5.72 -12.34
N THR A 46 -9.08 -5.82 -13.05
CA THR A 46 -8.60 -7.00 -13.77
C THR A 46 -7.27 -7.50 -13.22
N ALA A 47 -6.77 -6.87 -12.15
CA ALA A 47 -5.59 -7.32 -11.46
C ALA A 47 -5.87 -8.49 -10.53
N ARG A 48 -4.91 -9.41 -10.46
CA ARG A 48 -4.87 -10.51 -9.51
C ARG A 48 -3.75 -10.27 -8.50
N TRP A 49 -4.05 -10.50 -7.23
CA TRP A 49 -3.04 -10.68 -6.19
C TRP A 49 -2.43 -12.07 -6.29
N TYR A 50 -1.11 -12.14 -6.39
CA TYR A 50 -0.35 -13.37 -6.23
C TYR A 50 0.11 -13.46 -4.78
N ARG A 51 -0.32 -14.51 -4.08
CA ARG A 51 -0.14 -14.69 -2.64
C ARG A 51 1.33 -14.91 -2.25
N PRO A 52 1.65 -14.85 -0.95
CA PRO A 52 2.95 -15.30 -0.45
C PRO A 52 3.30 -16.70 -0.98
N GLY A 53 4.46 -16.82 -1.64
CA GLY A 53 4.95 -18.07 -2.22
C GLY A 53 4.25 -18.51 -3.52
N GLU A 54 3.36 -17.68 -4.08
CA GLU A 54 2.67 -17.98 -5.34
C GLU A 54 3.42 -17.34 -6.52
N PRO A 55 4.10 -18.12 -7.37
CA PRO A 55 4.95 -17.56 -8.41
C PRO A 55 4.14 -16.92 -9.54
N VAL A 56 4.73 -15.89 -10.16
CA VAL A 56 4.19 -15.26 -11.38
C VAL A 56 5.31 -14.93 -12.36
N GLU A 57 5.04 -15.18 -13.64
CA GLU A 57 5.92 -14.73 -14.72
C GLU A 57 5.40 -13.43 -15.33
N VAL A 58 6.26 -12.41 -15.42
CA VAL A 58 5.95 -11.14 -16.08
C VAL A 58 7.12 -10.72 -16.96
N ALA A 59 6.88 -10.52 -18.25
CA ALA A 59 7.90 -10.11 -19.22
C ALA A 59 9.18 -11.00 -19.20
N GLY A 60 8.99 -12.30 -18.95
CA GLY A 60 10.06 -13.29 -18.84
C GLY A 60 10.88 -13.21 -17.55
N PHE A 61 10.42 -12.48 -16.53
CA PHE A 61 10.97 -12.53 -15.17
C PHE A 61 10.05 -13.40 -14.33
N VAL A 62 10.63 -14.33 -13.58
CA VAL A 62 9.87 -15.15 -12.62
C VAL A 62 9.95 -14.46 -11.26
N VAL A 63 8.82 -14.04 -10.71
CA VAL A 63 8.72 -13.55 -9.33
C VAL A 63 8.31 -14.74 -8.47
N PRO A 64 9.24 -15.40 -7.77
CA PRO A 64 8.98 -16.70 -7.14
C PRO A 64 8.06 -16.59 -5.92
N ASP A 65 8.18 -15.51 -5.15
CA ASP A 65 7.51 -15.38 -3.85
C ASP A 65 6.15 -14.68 -3.89
N GLY A 66 5.70 -14.26 -5.09
CA GLY A 66 4.47 -13.50 -5.26
C GLY A 66 4.48 -12.17 -4.50
N MET A 67 3.44 -11.95 -3.70
CA MET A 67 3.13 -10.70 -3.00
C MET A 67 3.03 -9.47 -3.90
N VAL A 68 2.48 -9.65 -5.10
CA VAL A 68 2.35 -8.59 -6.10
C VAL A 68 0.97 -8.61 -6.77
N TYR A 69 0.52 -7.43 -7.20
CA TYR A 69 -0.63 -7.32 -8.08
C TYR A 69 -0.18 -7.29 -9.54
N VAL A 70 -0.75 -8.17 -10.35
CA VAL A 70 -0.48 -8.23 -11.79
C VAL A 70 -1.78 -8.16 -12.57
N GLY A 71 -1.85 -7.28 -13.58
CA GLY A 71 -2.99 -7.17 -14.50
C GLY A 71 -3.10 -5.82 -15.17
N SER A 72 -4.19 -5.60 -15.92
CA SER A 72 -4.37 -4.40 -16.76
C SER A 72 -5.09 -3.23 -16.07
N GLY A 73 -5.61 -3.43 -14.85
CA GLY A 73 -6.36 -2.42 -14.14
C GLY A 73 -6.56 -2.75 -12.66
N LEU A 74 -6.17 -1.81 -11.80
CA LEU A 74 -6.40 -1.82 -10.37
C LEU A 74 -6.52 -0.38 -9.90
N ARG A 75 -7.65 -0.05 -9.28
CA ARG A 75 -7.93 1.31 -8.83
C ARG A 75 -7.32 1.55 -7.45
N SER A 76 -6.54 2.60 -7.29
CA SER A 76 -6.02 3.06 -5.99
C SER A 76 -7.13 3.63 -5.11
N VAL A 77 -6.86 3.79 -3.81
CA VAL A 77 -7.80 4.45 -2.87
C VAL A 77 -8.16 5.89 -3.27
N SER A 78 -7.23 6.58 -3.95
CA SER A 78 -7.43 7.95 -4.47
C SER A 78 -8.18 7.99 -5.81
N GLY A 79 -8.62 6.83 -6.30
CA GLY A 79 -9.34 6.72 -7.58
C GLY A 79 -8.43 6.88 -8.80
N TRP A 80 -7.12 6.68 -8.67
CA TRP A 80 -6.16 6.64 -9.79
C TRP A 80 -5.74 5.19 -10.08
N ILE A 81 -4.73 4.99 -10.93
CA ILE A 81 -4.10 3.67 -11.13
C ILE A 81 -3.29 3.34 -9.87
N GLU A 82 -3.44 2.13 -9.37
CA GLU A 82 -2.62 1.59 -8.28
C GLU A 82 -1.13 1.64 -8.64
N PRO A 83 -0.29 2.37 -7.89
CA PRO A 83 1.12 2.54 -8.23
C PRO A 83 1.89 1.20 -8.25
N SER A 84 1.55 0.25 -7.39
CA SER A 84 2.18 -1.07 -7.31
C SER A 84 1.74 -2.06 -8.39
N LEU A 85 0.74 -1.72 -9.22
CA LEU A 85 0.21 -2.62 -10.23
C LEU A 85 1.25 -2.90 -11.32
N ILE A 86 1.67 -4.16 -11.40
CA ILE A 86 2.49 -4.66 -12.49
C ILE A 86 1.59 -4.95 -13.69
N ASP A 87 1.65 -4.09 -14.70
CA ASP A 87 0.90 -4.24 -15.96
C ASP A 87 1.73 -4.99 -17.01
N PRO A 88 1.40 -6.25 -17.36
CA PRO A 88 2.18 -7.05 -18.31
C PRO A 88 2.21 -6.46 -19.73
N ALA A 89 1.28 -5.56 -20.08
CA ALA A 89 1.26 -4.91 -21.39
C ALA A 89 2.29 -3.76 -21.49
N ARG A 90 2.90 -3.35 -20.37
CA ARG A 90 3.92 -2.30 -20.38
C ARG A 90 5.26 -2.83 -20.89
N LYS A 91 5.93 -2.00 -21.69
CA LYS A 91 7.26 -2.31 -22.22
C LYS A 91 8.27 -2.46 -21.08
N VAL A 92 9.08 -3.52 -21.17
CA VAL A 92 10.22 -3.83 -20.29
C VAL A 92 11.49 -3.98 -21.14
N SER A 93 12.55 -3.23 -20.83
CA SER A 93 13.80 -3.26 -21.58
C SER A 93 14.85 -4.12 -20.89
N ARG A 94 14.93 -5.40 -21.26
CA ARG A 94 15.83 -6.38 -20.63
C ARG A 94 17.32 -6.14 -20.87
N ARG A 95 17.68 -5.38 -21.91
CA ARG A 95 19.09 -5.20 -22.32
C ARG A 95 19.86 -4.19 -21.47
N SER A 96 19.14 -3.28 -20.80
CA SER A 96 19.74 -2.19 -20.03
C SER A 96 18.84 -1.85 -18.83
N PRO A 97 18.82 -2.70 -17.79
CA PRO A 97 18.07 -2.43 -16.58
C PRO A 97 18.66 -1.21 -15.85
N ASP A 98 17.79 -0.32 -15.37
CA ASP A 98 18.17 0.86 -14.56
C ASP A 98 18.41 0.43 -13.10
N THR A 99 19.51 -0.27 -12.83
CA THR A 99 19.82 -0.79 -11.50
C THR A 99 20.23 0.29 -10.51
N THR A 100 20.68 1.45 -11.00
CA THR A 100 21.04 2.62 -10.19
C THR A 100 19.83 3.45 -9.77
N GLY A 101 18.67 3.25 -10.42
CA GLY A 101 17.43 3.95 -10.10
C GLY A 101 17.47 5.42 -10.53
N GLU A 102 18.24 5.76 -11.56
CA GLU A 102 18.39 7.13 -12.06
C GLU A 102 17.02 7.75 -12.42
N HIS A 103 16.09 6.92 -12.87
CA HIS A 103 14.75 7.35 -13.29
C HIS A 103 13.65 6.97 -12.30
N VAL A 104 14.04 6.57 -11.08
CA VAL A 104 13.12 6.18 -10.02
C VAL A 104 13.13 7.25 -8.95
N ASN A 105 12.15 8.14 -9.08
CA ASN A 105 11.92 9.21 -8.13
C ASN A 105 11.53 8.63 -6.75
N PHE A 106 11.51 9.47 -5.72
CA PHE A 106 11.06 9.09 -4.37
C PHE A 106 9.65 8.48 -4.29
N TRP A 107 8.82 8.64 -5.33
CA TRP A 107 7.41 8.21 -5.37
C TRP A 107 7.07 7.48 -6.68
N PRO A 108 7.62 6.28 -6.94
CA PRO A 108 7.42 5.62 -8.21
C PRO A 108 6.01 5.04 -8.33
N ALA A 109 5.58 4.90 -9.59
CA ALA A 109 4.42 4.11 -9.97
C ALA A 109 4.83 3.25 -11.18
N TYR A 110 4.52 1.96 -11.16
CA TYR A 110 4.96 1.03 -12.20
C TYR A 110 4.54 1.48 -13.61
N HIS A 111 3.36 2.08 -13.73
CA HIS A 111 2.84 2.58 -15.00
C HIS A 111 3.56 3.84 -15.52
N THR A 112 4.30 4.58 -14.69
CA THR A 112 5.02 5.81 -15.08
C THR A 112 6.53 5.62 -15.24
N ILE A 113 7.14 4.66 -14.53
CA ILE A 113 8.59 4.44 -14.62
C ILE A 113 9.02 3.94 -16.03
N PRO A 114 10.23 4.25 -16.49
CA PRO A 114 10.72 3.81 -17.80
C PRO A 114 10.82 2.28 -17.94
N PRO A 115 10.85 1.75 -19.19
CA PRO A 115 11.03 0.32 -19.44
C PRO A 115 12.29 -0.31 -18.81
N SER A 116 13.38 0.46 -18.70
CA SER A 116 14.63 0.03 -18.03
C SER A 116 14.43 -0.12 -16.53
N SER A 117 13.73 0.81 -15.89
CA SER A 117 13.43 0.75 -14.46
C SER A 117 12.43 -0.35 -14.11
N ARG A 118 11.44 -0.63 -14.99
CA ARG A 118 10.61 -1.84 -14.86
C ARG A 118 11.44 -3.12 -14.91
N SER A 119 12.44 -3.17 -15.79
CA SER A 119 13.33 -4.33 -15.89
C SER A 119 14.17 -4.52 -14.62
N ALA A 120 14.69 -3.42 -14.05
CA ALA A 120 15.44 -3.48 -12.80
C ALA A 120 14.54 -3.91 -11.63
N TYR A 121 13.33 -3.35 -11.54
CA TYR A 121 12.34 -3.71 -10.52
C TYR A 121 11.95 -5.20 -10.60
N LEU A 122 11.56 -5.69 -11.79
CA LEU A 122 11.21 -7.11 -11.98
C LEU A 122 12.40 -8.03 -11.71
N GLY A 123 13.62 -7.64 -12.11
CA GLY A 123 14.83 -8.39 -11.79
C GLY A 123 15.14 -8.42 -10.29
N TRP A 124 14.87 -7.34 -9.56
CA TRP A 124 15.00 -7.31 -8.10
C TRP A 124 13.97 -8.23 -7.40
N LEU A 125 12.73 -8.23 -7.89
CA LEU A 125 11.68 -9.17 -7.44
C LEU A 125 12.08 -10.63 -7.69
N GLU A 126 12.61 -10.94 -8.88
CA GLU A 126 13.08 -12.28 -9.26
C GLU A 126 14.25 -12.76 -8.40
N ARG A 127 15.18 -11.86 -8.04
CA ARG A 127 16.34 -12.17 -7.17
C ARG A 127 16.01 -12.18 -5.67
N GLY A 128 14.73 -12.25 -5.31
CA GLY A 128 14.29 -12.45 -3.93
C GLY A 128 14.27 -11.18 -3.06
N ARG A 129 14.41 -9.97 -3.63
CA ARG A 129 14.20 -8.69 -2.92
C ARG A 129 15.17 -8.42 -1.75
N ARG A 130 16.41 -8.91 -1.79
CA ARG A 130 17.40 -8.76 -0.70
C ARG A 130 18.71 -8.05 -1.09
N ASP A 131 18.84 -7.57 -2.32
CA ASP A 131 20.05 -6.88 -2.79
C ASP A 131 20.16 -5.49 -2.13
N PRO A 132 21.11 -5.24 -1.20
CA PRO A 132 21.19 -4.00 -0.45
C PRO A 132 21.54 -2.79 -1.32
N GLY A 133 22.13 -3.00 -2.50
CA GLY A 133 22.41 -1.92 -3.46
C GLY A 133 21.18 -1.44 -4.24
N THR A 134 19.99 -2.00 -3.95
CA THR A 134 18.77 -1.64 -4.65
C THR A 134 18.28 -0.25 -4.24
N PRO A 135 18.03 0.65 -5.20
CA PRO A 135 17.43 1.96 -4.93
C PRO A 135 16.13 1.86 -4.14
N ALA A 136 15.99 2.66 -3.08
CA ALA A 136 14.84 2.69 -2.18
C ALA A 136 13.49 2.81 -2.91
N GLY A 137 13.45 3.51 -4.05
CA GLY A 137 12.23 3.65 -4.85
C GLY A 137 11.64 2.31 -5.31
N TYR A 138 12.47 1.33 -5.69
CA TYR A 138 11.99 -0.01 -6.05
C TYR A 138 11.40 -0.75 -4.86
N VAL A 139 12.02 -0.60 -3.68
CA VAL A 139 11.54 -1.21 -2.44
C VAL A 139 10.21 -0.59 -2.02
N LEU A 140 10.08 0.74 -2.09
CA LEU A 140 8.84 1.47 -1.84
C LEU A 140 7.73 1.07 -2.81
N LEU A 141 8.05 0.87 -4.09
CA LEU A 141 7.07 0.45 -5.09
C LEU A 141 6.42 -0.89 -4.71
N PHE A 142 7.21 -1.83 -4.20
CA PHE A 142 6.71 -3.11 -3.71
C PHE A 142 5.93 -2.96 -2.40
N LEU A 143 6.43 -2.14 -1.47
CA LEU A 143 5.75 -1.86 -0.20
C LEU A 143 4.33 -1.31 -0.41
N TYR A 144 4.10 -0.49 -1.43
CA TYR A 144 2.75 0.01 -1.77
C TYR A 144 1.75 -1.13 -2.06
N GLY A 145 2.21 -2.23 -2.65
CA GLY A 145 1.38 -3.41 -2.90
C GLY A 145 1.01 -4.12 -1.59
N LEU A 146 1.96 -4.26 -0.67
CA LEU A 146 1.71 -4.83 0.65
C LEU A 146 0.75 -3.96 1.47
N GLU A 147 0.96 -2.64 1.49
CA GLU A 147 0.07 -1.69 2.15
C GLU A 147 -1.35 -1.79 1.61
N ARG A 148 -1.52 -1.81 0.28
CA ARG A 148 -2.83 -2.02 -0.33
C ARG A 148 -3.46 -3.33 0.13
N ARG A 149 -2.70 -4.42 0.13
CA ARG A 149 -3.22 -5.74 0.54
C ARG A 149 -3.76 -5.71 1.96
N VAL A 150 -3.04 -5.06 2.88
CA VAL A 150 -3.46 -4.97 4.29
C VAL A 150 -4.59 -3.96 4.49
N LEU A 151 -4.46 -2.76 3.94
CA LEU A 151 -5.31 -1.61 4.25
C LEU A 151 -6.61 -1.56 3.45
N VAL A 152 -6.65 -2.23 2.30
CA VAL A 152 -7.83 -2.24 1.43
C VAL A 152 -8.43 -3.63 1.40
N ASP A 153 -7.67 -4.62 0.94
CA ASP A 153 -8.22 -5.95 0.67
C ASP A 153 -8.54 -6.70 1.98
N ILE A 154 -7.57 -6.85 2.89
CA ILE A 154 -7.75 -7.53 4.18
C ILE A 154 -8.71 -6.75 5.10
N ALA A 155 -8.70 -5.42 5.02
CA ALA A 155 -9.67 -4.59 5.73
C ALA A 155 -11.11 -4.81 5.22
N SER A 156 -11.29 -5.14 3.93
CA SER A 156 -12.60 -5.41 3.33
C SER A 156 -13.04 -6.88 3.46
N ASP A 157 -12.10 -7.81 3.53
CA ASP A 157 -12.35 -9.25 3.69
C ASP A 157 -11.39 -9.85 4.73
N THR A 158 -11.90 -10.03 5.94
CA THR A 158 -11.13 -10.52 7.08
C THR A 158 -10.70 -11.99 6.94
N SER A 159 -11.29 -12.76 6.02
CA SER A 159 -10.83 -14.13 5.73
C SER A 159 -9.40 -14.16 5.19
N LEU A 160 -8.93 -13.04 4.63
CA LEU A 160 -7.59 -12.86 4.09
C LEU A 160 -6.53 -12.58 5.17
N ARG A 161 -6.92 -12.42 6.45
CA ARG A 161 -5.99 -12.16 7.56
C ARG A 161 -4.92 -13.25 7.76
N LEU A 162 -5.16 -14.46 7.24
CA LEU A 162 -4.17 -15.54 7.23
C LEU A 162 -2.87 -15.17 6.46
N GLU A 163 -2.90 -14.15 5.60
CA GLU A 163 -1.72 -13.65 4.90
C GLU A 163 -0.85 -12.70 5.74
N LEU A 164 -1.37 -12.13 6.84
CA LEU A 164 -0.69 -11.09 7.63
C LEU A 164 0.67 -11.54 8.19
N PRO A 165 0.84 -12.76 8.76
CA PRO A 165 2.15 -13.18 9.27
C PRO A 165 3.24 -13.17 8.19
N ALA A 166 2.90 -13.61 6.98
CA ALA A 166 3.84 -13.66 5.85
C ALA A 166 4.16 -12.25 5.31
N ILE A 167 3.14 -11.39 5.21
CA ILE A 167 3.33 -9.98 4.82
C ILE A 167 4.22 -9.26 5.84
N ARG A 168 3.93 -9.43 7.14
CA ARG A 168 4.74 -8.85 8.23
C ARG A 168 6.19 -9.29 8.15
N ALA A 169 6.43 -10.60 7.98
CA ALA A 169 7.77 -11.14 7.86
C ALA A 169 8.53 -10.51 6.68
N GLU A 170 7.88 -10.35 5.53
CA GLU A 170 8.49 -9.69 4.38
C GLU A 170 8.83 -8.21 4.67
N VAL A 171 7.96 -7.46 5.34
CA VAL A 171 8.24 -6.05 5.70
C VAL A 171 9.42 -5.96 6.69
N VAL A 172 9.53 -6.88 7.65
CA VAL A 172 10.66 -6.96 8.58
C VAL A 172 11.98 -7.22 7.83
N GLU A 173 11.97 -8.12 6.85
CA GLU A 173 13.14 -8.38 6.01
C GLU A 173 13.55 -7.15 5.19
N LEU A 174 12.57 -6.46 4.57
CA LEU A 174 12.85 -5.21 3.86
C LEU A 174 13.45 -4.15 4.80
N LEU A 175 12.90 -4.02 6.01
CA LEU A 175 13.42 -3.11 7.03
C LEU A 175 14.86 -3.46 7.43
N TYR A 176 15.17 -4.74 7.59
CA TYR A 176 16.51 -5.21 7.92
C TYR A 176 17.52 -4.87 6.82
N HIS A 177 17.18 -5.14 5.55
CA HIS A 177 18.09 -4.94 4.42
C HIS A 177 18.26 -3.48 4.00
N TYR A 178 17.21 -2.67 4.12
CA TYR A 178 17.19 -1.33 3.52
C TYR A 178 17.01 -0.20 4.54
N GLY A 179 16.55 -0.52 5.75
CA GLY A 179 16.27 0.48 6.78
C GLY A 179 17.51 1.22 7.25
N GLY A 180 18.70 0.61 7.18
CA GLY A 180 19.97 1.22 7.58
C GLY A 180 20.29 2.51 6.84
N GLU A 181 20.15 2.50 5.52
CA GLU A 181 20.58 3.58 4.63
C GLU A 181 19.44 4.53 4.22
N HIS A 182 18.18 4.12 4.41
CA HIS A 182 17.02 4.84 3.89
C HIS A 182 16.02 5.19 5.00
N HIS A 183 16.20 6.34 5.64
CA HIS A 183 15.35 6.81 6.74
C HIS A 183 13.85 6.79 6.43
N MET A 184 13.44 7.33 5.27
CA MET A 184 12.02 7.35 4.89
C MET A 184 11.42 5.94 4.74
N LEU A 185 12.19 4.99 4.21
CA LEU A 185 11.76 3.60 4.11
C LEU A 185 11.71 2.92 5.47
N ARG A 186 12.68 3.21 6.35
CA ARG A 186 12.69 2.73 7.74
C ARG A 186 11.42 3.15 8.46
N ASP A 187 11.07 4.42 8.38
CA ASP A 187 9.90 4.98 9.07
C ASP A 187 8.61 4.34 8.53
N ALA A 188 8.44 4.32 7.20
CA ALA A 188 7.27 3.72 6.57
C ALA A 188 7.11 2.22 6.90
N ALA A 189 8.20 1.44 6.85
CA ALA A 189 8.16 0.02 7.15
C ALA A 189 7.87 -0.25 8.65
N THR A 190 8.45 0.54 9.55
CA THR A 190 8.23 0.41 11.01
C THR A 190 6.77 0.66 11.36
N GLU A 191 6.20 1.77 10.89
CA GLU A 191 4.79 2.10 11.13
C GLU A 191 3.84 1.07 10.53
N PHE A 192 4.21 0.52 9.36
CA PHE A 192 3.41 -0.51 8.74
C PHE A 192 3.47 -1.84 9.50
N ILE A 193 4.62 -2.20 10.08
CA ILE A 193 4.74 -3.34 10.99
C ILE A 193 3.85 -3.15 12.22
N ASP A 194 3.92 -1.98 12.87
CA ASP A 194 3.11 -1.66 14.04
C ASP A 194 1.61 -1.79 13.73
N LEU A 195 1.19 -1.34 12.55
CA LEU A 195 -0.18 -1.47 12.09
C LEU A 195 -0.59 -2.94 11.86
N ILE A 196 0.28 -3.74 11.23
CA ILE A 196 0.01 -5.18 11.05
C ILE A 196 -0.10 -5.86 12.41
N ASP A 197 0.79 -5.55 13.35
CA ASP A 197 0.76 -6.08 14.71
C ASP A 197 -0.53 -5.69 15.44
N LEU A 198 -1.03 -4.47 15.25
CA LEU A 198 -2.32 -4.05 15.78
C LEU A 198 -3.48 -4.83 15.16
N VAL A 199 -3.47 -5.09 13.84
CA VAL A 199 -4.53 -5.85 13.17
C VAL A 199 -4.50 -7.34 13.55
N MET A 200 -3.31 -7.90 13.75
CA MET A 200 -3.13 -9.31 14.16
C MET A 200 -3.53 -9.55 15.62
N ASN A 201 -3.23 -8.60 16.51
CA ASN A 201 -3.44 -8.74 17.95
C ASN A 201 -4.64 -7.95 18.48
N GLY A 202 -5.34 -7.21 17.61
CA GLY A 202 -6.50 -6.43 17.98
C GLY A 202 -7.63 -7.33 18.49
N PRO A 203 -8.46 -6.84 19.43
CA PRO A 203 -9.63 -7.60 19.87
C PRO A 203 -10.47 -7.97 18.65
N ALA A 204 -11.06 -9.17 18.66
CA ALA A 204 -12.17 -9.45 17.76
C ALA A 204 -13.14 -8.28 17.94
N ILE A 205 -13.53 -7.61 16.84
CA ILE A 205 -14.61 -6.64 16.90
C ILE A 205 -15.82 -7.49 17.27
N GLU A 206 -16.10 -7.60 18.57
CA GLU A 206 -17.37 -8.10 19.04
C GLU A 206 -18.43 -7.23 18.38
N ASP A 207 -19.41 -7.91 17.80
CA ASP A 207 -20.53 -7.33 17.09
C ASP A 207 -21.06 -6.08 17.81
N GLU A 208 -21.51 -5.09 17.05
CA GLU A 208 -21.81 -3.69 17.40
C GLU A 208 -22.97 -3.53 18.43
N ALA A 209 -23.03 -4.35 19.47
CA ALA A 209 -24.13 -4.49 20.42
C ALA A 209 -23.79 -4.03 21.84
N THR A 210 -22.54 -3.71 22.15
CA THR A 210 -22.11 -3.28 23.51
C THR A 210 -21.21 -2.05 23.52
N ALA A 211 -21.33 -1.15 22.53
CA ALA A 211 -20.79 0.19 22.72
C ALA A 211 -21.54 0.83 23.90
N PRO A 212 -20.85 1.19 25.02
CA PRO A 212 -21.51 1.94 26.09
C PRO A 212 -22.08 3.23 25.50
N PRO A 213 -23.28 3.67 25.93
CA PRO A 213 -23.89 4.88 25.40
C PRO A 213 -22.90 6.04 25.53
N LEU A 214 -22.77 6.84 24.47
CA LEU A 214 -21.92 8.02 24.45
C LEU A 214 -22.36 8.96 25.57
N ALA A 215 -21.70 8.87 26.72
CA ALA A 215 -21.82 9.84 27.78
C ALA A 215 -20.99 11.04 27.36
N TYR A 216 -21.62 12.05 26.74
CA TYR A 216 -20.97 13.34 26.56
C TYR A 216 -20.74 13.95 27.95
N PRO A 217 -19.49 14.17 28.39
CA PRO A 217 -19.27 14.97 29.57
C PRO A 217 -19.61 16.42 29.20
N VAL A 218 -20.70 16.93 29.77
CA VAL A 218 -21.03 18.36 29.74
C VAL A 218 -19.92 19.07 30.51
N TRP A 219 -18.91 19.59 29.81
CA TRP A 219 -17.88 20.39 30.45
C TRP A 219 -18.47 21.75 30.81
N SER A 220 -18.68 22.00 32.10
CA SER A 220 -19.12 23.32 32.57
C SER A 220 -17.99 24.33 32.41
N VAL A 221 -18.20 25.33 31.56
CA VAL A 221 -17.29 26.48 31.43
C VAL A 221 -17.40 27.32 32.71
N PRO A 222 -16.29 27.54 33.46
CA PRO A 222 -16.32 28.40 34.63
C PRO A 222 -16.67 29.85 34.24
N GLN A 223 -17.54 30.50 35.03
CA GLN A 223 -17.89 31.91 34.89
C GLN A 223 -16.80 32.85 35.42
#